data_AF-A0A3L7XTR7-F1
#
_entry.id   AF-A0A3L7XTR7-F1
#
_cell.length_a   1.000
_cell.length_b   1.000
_cell.length_c   1.000
_cell.angle_alpha   90.00
_cell.angle_beta   90.00
_cell.angle_gamma   90.00
#
_symmetry.space_group_name_H-M   'P 1'
#
loop_
_entity.id
_entity.type
_entity.pdbx_description
1 polymer ?
#
loop_
_entity_poly.entity_id
_entity_poly.type
_entity_poly.pdbx_seq_one_letter_code
_entity_poly.pdbx_strand_id
1 'polypeptide(L)'
;MLRQRLITAIILAPTLTFVIYAGGWWYGALVLALLSIGTWEFVRLAHGSGVLPARWLMLPAVWALACGVLWQSGYWLGPAIAGLLVAATAWHAWQYEHGAADPLQGWAVTIAAPLYLGVLGGYLLALRALPDGLWWTLTILPAVWCADGGAYMVGRLAGKHKLSVRLSPNKTWE
;
A
#
# COMPACT_ATOMS: atom_id res chain seq x y z
N MET A 1 0.49 -22.72 -16.54
CA MET A 1 0.38 -21.88 -15.33
C MET A 1 1.59 -22.00 -14.39
N LEU A 2 2.05 -23.20 -14.00
CA LEU A 2 3.20 -23.35 -13.08
C LEU A 2 4.52 -22.78 -13.64
N ARG A 3 4.81 -23.06 -14.92
CA ARG A 3 5.98 -22.52 -15.63
C ARG A 3 6.05 -20.99 -15.62
N GLN A 4 4.93 -20.31 -15.86
CA GLN A 4 4.86 -18.83 -15.83
C GLN A 4 5.12 -18.28 -14.43
N ARG A 5 4.53 -18.91 -13.38
CA ARG A 5 4.76 -18.53 -11.98
C ARG A 5 6.23 -18.71 -11.57
N LEU A 6 6.85 -19.79 -12.02
CA LEU A 6 8.27 -20.05 -11.75
C LEU A 6 9.17 -19.02 -12.44
N ILE A 7 8.91 -18.71 -13.71
CA ILE A 7 9.66 -17.69 -14.46
C ILE A 7 9.54 -16.32 -13.79
N THR A 8 8.32 -15.91 -13.40
CA THR A 8 8.13 -14.63 -12.72
C THR A 8 8.85 -14.58 -11.38
N ALA A 9 8.86 -15.67 -10.61
CA ALA A 9 9.55 -15.72 -9.33
C ALA A 9 11.08 -15.66 -9.49
N ILE A 10 11.63 -16.40 -10.45
CA ILE A 10 13.07 -16.43 -10.75
C ILE A 10 13.58 -15.08 -11.26
N ILE A 11 12.75 -14.29 -11.95
CA ILE A 11 13.13 -12.95 -12.40
C ILE A 11 12.94 -11.93 -11.28
N LEU A 12 11.76 -11.90 -10.64
CA LEU A 12 11.43 -10.88 -9.66
C LEU A 12 12.29 -10.98 -8.40
N ALA A 13 12.56 -12.18 -7.88
CA ALA A 13 13.30 -12.31 -6.63
C ALA A 13 14.72 -11.73 -6.73
N PRO A 14 15.58 -12.12 -7.70
CA PRO A 14 16.90 -11.52 -7.86
C PRO A 14 16.85 -10.02 -8.20
N THR A 15 15.90 -9.58 -9.04
CA THR A 15 15.76 -8.16 -9.39
C THR A 15 15.39 -7.33 -8.17
N LEU A 16 14.43 -7.77 -7.35
CA LEU A 16 14.05 -7.10 -6.12
C LEU A 16 15.22 -7.07 -5.12
N THR A 17 15.90 -8.20 -4.90
CA THR A 17 17.07 -8.26 -4.02
C THR A 17 18.19 -7.33 -4.49
N PHE A 18 18.45 -7.27 -5.80
CA PHE A 18 19.43 -6.36 -6.38
C PHE A 18 19.07 -4.88 -6.14
N VAL A 19 17.81 -4.50 -6.34
CA VAL A 19 17.36 -3.11 -6.10
C VAL A 19 17.42 -2.76 -4.60
N ILE A 20 17.06 -3.70 -3.72
CA ILE A 20 17.19 -3.53 -2.26
C ILE A 20 18.66 -3.31 -1.87
N TYR A 21 19.56 -4.11 -2.44
CA TYR A 21 21.00 -4.00 -2.22
C TYR A 21 21.55 -2.65 -2.74
N ALA A 22 21.20 -2.26 -3.96
CA ALA A 22 21.61 -0.98 -4.58
C ALA A 22 21.15 0.23 -3.74
N GLY A 23 19.97 0.15 -3.13
CA GLY A 23 19.48 1.17 -2.20
C GLY A 23 19.27 2.55 -2.86
N GLY A 24 19.27 3.59 -2.03
CA GLY A 24 19.17 4.98 -2.46
C GLY A 24 17.96 5.25 -3.36
N TRP A 25 18.20 5.98 -4.45
CA TRP A 25 17.18 6.38 -5.42
C TRP A 25 16.52 5.19 -6.12
N TRP A 26 17.26 4.08 -6.37
CA TRP A 26 16.70 2.88 -7.01
C TRP A 26 15.64 2.21 -6.15
N TYR A 27 15.92 2.06 -4.84
CA TYR A 27 14.95 1.53 -3.90
C TYR A 27 13.76 2.47 -3.72
N GLY A 28 14.01 3.78 -3.61
CA GLY A 28 12.94 4.78 -3.52
C GLY A 28 12.00 4.76 -4.72
N ALA A 29 12.56 4.71 -5.93
CA ALA A 29 11.79 4.61 -7.18
C ALA A 29 10.97 3.31 -7.25
N LEU A 30 11.53 2.18 -6.81
CA LEU A 30 10.81 0.91 -6.74
C LEU A 30 9.60 1.02 -5.80
N VAL A 31 9.78 1.53 -4.59
CA VAL A 31 8.69 1.68 -3.62
C VAL A 31 7.61 2.61 -4.16
N LEU A 32 7.98 3.79 -4.68
CA LEU A 32 7.02 4.73 -5.27
C LEU A 32 6.28 4.14 -6.48
N ALA A 33 6.96 3.35 -7.32
CA ALA A 33 6.32 2.63 -8.42
C ALA A 33 5.29 1.61 -7.90
N LEU A 34 5.64 0.81 -6.89
CA LEU A 34 4.71 -0.14 -6.26
C LEU A 34 3.50 0.55 -5.63
N LEU A 35 3.71 1.69 -4.95
CA LEU A 35 2.64 2.50 -4.39
C LEU A 35 1.74 3.11 -5.48
N SER A 36 2.32 3.46 -6.62
CA SER A 36 1.57 3.99 -7.76
C SER A 36 0.67 2.92 -8.38
N ILE A 37 1.20 1.71 -8.55
CA ILE A 37 0.43 0.54 -9.01
C ILE A 37 -0.67 0.21 -8.00
N GLY A 38 -0.36 0.14 -6.71
CA GLY A 38 -1.34 -0.12 -5.65
C GLY A 38 -2.44 0.93 -5.60
N THR A 39 -2.10 2.22 -5.79
CA THR A 39 -3.08 3.30 -5.87
C THR A 39 -3.98 3.14 -7.09
N TRP A 40 -3.42 2.79 -8.26
CA TRP A 40 -4.19 2.54 -9.47
C TRP A 40 -5.17 1.37 -9.30
N GLU A 41 -4.73 0.26 -8.69
CA GLU A 41 -5.60 -0.89 -8.39
C GLU A 41 -6.69 -0.50 -7.39
N PHE A 42 -6.35 0.24 -6.33
CA PHE A 42 -7.31 0.70 -5.34
C PHE A 42 -8.41 1.57 -5.97
N VAL A 43 -8.01 2.51 -6.82
CA VAL A 43 -8.94 3.36 -7.58
C VAL A 43 -9.84 2.52 -8.48
N ARG A 44 -9.31 1.49 -9.13
CA ARG A 44 -10.10 0.59 -9.98
C ARG A 44 -11.12 -0.22 -9.17
N LEU A 45 -10.74 -0.70 -7.99
CA LEU A 45 -11.64 -1.42 -7.07
C LEU A 45 -12.77 -0.52 -6.55
N ALA A 46 -12.45 0.72 -6.20
CA ALA A 46 -13.44 1.70 -5.77
C ALA A 46 -14.51 1.93 -6.86
N HIS A 47 -14.09 2.13 -8.11
CA HIS A 47 -15.03 2.25 -9.23
C HIS A 47 -15.83 0.99 -9.49
N GLY A 48 -15.22 -0.19 -9.38
CA GLY A 48 -15.94 -1.46 -9.50
C GLY A 48 -17.03 -1.64 -8.43
N SER A 49 -16.93 -0.89 -7.33
CA SER A 49 -17.89 -0.87 -6.23
C SER A 49 -18.89 0.31 -6.32
N GLY A 50 -18.87 1.08 -7.40
CA GLY A 50 -19.74 2.26 -7.60
C GLY A 50 -19.26 3.55 -6.92
N VAL A 51 -18.11 3.53 -6.21
CA VAL A 51 -17.57 4.70 -5.52
C VAL A 51 -16.69 5.50 -6.46
N LEU A 52 -16.88 6.82 -6.53
CA LEU A 52 -16.12 7.75 -7.39
C LEU A 52 -15.14 8.61 -6.56
N PRO A 53 -13.93 8.12 -6.24
CA PRO A 53 -12.94 8.92 -5.51
C PRO A 53 -12.23 9.94 -6.41
N ALA A 54 -11.58 10.92 -5.75
CA ALA A 54 -10.81 11.97 -6.39
C ALA A 54 -9.45 11.45 -6.92
N ARG A 55 -9.48 10.74 -8.05
CA ARG A 55 -8.31 10.05 -8.64
C ARG A 55 -7.07 10.94 -8.78
N TRP A 56 -7.29 12.20 -9.18
CA TRP A 56 -6.23 13.19 -9.40
C TRP A 56 -5.50 13.57 -8.11
N LEU A 57 -6.18 13.49 -6.96
CA LEU A 57 -5.63 13.83 -5.65
C LEU A 57 -4.92 12.65 -4.98
N MET A 58 -5.39 11.43 -5.25
CA MET A 58 -4.95 10.23 -4.52
C MET A 58 -3.47 9.91 -4.73
N LEU A 59 -2.98 9.87 -5.97
CA LEU A 59 -1.58 9.51 -6.25
C LEU A 59 -0.59 10.56 -5.69
N PRO A 60 -0.79 11.87 -5.91
CA PRO A 60 0.04 12.90 -5.27
C PRO A 60 0.01 12.82 -3.75
N ALA A 61 -1.16 12.55 -3.15
CA ALA A 61 -1.28 12.41 -1.70
C ALA A 61 -0.52 11.19 -1.17
N VAL A 62 -0.61 10.04 -1.84
CA VAL A 62 0.15 8.83 -1.48
C VAL A 62 1.65 9.13 -1.47
N TRP A 63 2.16 9.81 -2.50
CA TRP A 63 3.57 10.16 -2.60
C TRP A 63 3.98 11.20 -1.55
N ALA A 64 3.18 12.24 -1.35
CA ALA A 64 3.44 13.28 -0.37
C ALA A 64 3.50 12.71 1.07
N LEU A 65 2.61 11.77 1.40
CA LEU A 65 2.61 11.09 2.69
C LEU A 65 3.77 10.10 2.82
N ALA A 66 4.07 9.30 1.79
CA ALA A 66 5.20 8.37 1.80
C ALA A 66 6.54 9.08 1.99
N CYS A 67 6.77 10.17 1.24
CA CYS A 67 7.94 11.02 1.40
C CYS A 67 7.94 11.76 2.74
N GLY A 68 6.76 12.09 3.28
CA GLY A 68 6.62 12.68 4.61
C GLY A 68 7.06 11.77 5.74
N VAL A 69 6.79 10.47 5.62
CA VAL A 69 7.27 9.47 6.58
C VAL A 69 8.79 9.29 6.48
N LEU A 70 9.36 9.33 5.27
CA LEU A 70 10.80 9.30 5.06
C LEU A 70 11.49 10.50 5.73
N TRP A 71 10.86 11.67 5.72
CA TRP A 71 11.40 12.87 6.35
C TRP A 71 11.18 12.85 7.86
N GLN A 72 12.16 12.26 8.58
CA GLN A 72 12.10 11.99 10.03
C GLN A 72 11.91 13.22 10.94
N SER A 73 11.92 14.44 10.40
CA SER A 73 11.64 15.65 11.17
C SER A 73 10.18 15.78 11.60
N GLY A 74 9.26 14.99 11.01
CA GLY A 74 7.84 14.96 11.38
C GLY A 74 7.03 16.19 10.96
N TYR A 75 7.68 17.31 10.62
CA TYR A 75 7.02 18.57 10.26
C TYR A 75 6.19 18.51 8.98
N TRP A 76 6.49 17.58 8.05
CA TRP A 76 5.78 17.50 6.77
C TRP A 76 4.49 16.68 6.83
N LEU A 77 4.45 15.65 7.69
CA LEU A 77 3.35 14.68 7.69
C LEU A 77 2.02 15.31 8.13
N GLY A 78 2.04 16.13 9.19
CA GLY A 78 0.85 16.84 9.67
C GLY A 78 0.20 17.75 8.62
N PRO A 79 0.96 18.71 8.04
CA PRO A 79 0.48 19.55 6.94
C PRO A 79 0.02 18.77 5.71
N ALA A 80 0.69 17.67 5.33
CA ALA A 80 0.28 16.84 4.20
C ALA A 80 -1.07 16.16 4.45
N ILE A 81 -1.29 15.64 5.67
CA ILE A 81 -2.59 15.05 6.07
C ILE A 81 -3.67 16.14 6.09
N ALA A 82 -3.38 17.31 6.69
CA ALA A 82 -4.33 18.43 6.72
C ALA A 82 -4.70 18.91 5.32
N GLY A 83 -3.71 19.06 4.43
CA GLY A 83 -3.91 19.45 3.03
C GLY A 83 -4.76 18.43 2.27
N LEU A 84 -4.51 17.12 2.48
CA LEU A 84 -5.33 16.05 1.92
C LEU A 84 -6.78 16.15 2.42
N LEU A 85 -7.00 16.33 3.72
CA LEU A 85 -8.34 16.45 4.31
C LEU A 85 -9.10 17.65 3.72
N VAL A 86 -8.46 18.81 3.65
CA VAL A 86 -9.08 20.04 3.09
C VAL A 86 -9.38 19.85 1.61
N ALA A 87 -8.42 19.37 0.81
CA ALA A 87 -8.60 19.17 -0.62
C ALA A 87 -9.67 18.11 -0.94
N ALA A 88 -9.69 17.00 -0.21
CA ALA A 88 -10.70 15.96 -0.35
C ALA A 88 -12.09 16.47 0.02
N THR A 89 -12.19 17.24 1.11
CA THR A 89 -13.46 17.84 1.56
C THR A 89 -13.98 18.86 0.54
N ALA A 90 -13.13 19.76 0.06
CA ALA A 90 -13.51 20.75 -0.95
C ALA A 90 -13.97 20.09 -2.26
N TRP A 91 -13.25 19.06 -2.73
CA TRP A 91 -13.60 18.34 -3.95
C TRP A 91 -14.95 17.62 -3.84
N HIS A 92 -15.18 16.89 -2.74
CA HIS A 92 -16.41 16.10 -2.58
C HIS A 92 -17.61 16.96 -2.18
N ALA A 93 -17.41 18.08 -1.50
CA ALA A 93 -18.45 19.10 -1.33
C ALA A 93 -18.86 19.70 -2.68
N TRP A 94 -17.89 20.04 -3.53
CA TRP A 94 -18.18 20.52 -4.89
C TRP A 94 -18.92 19.48 -5.74
N GLN A 95 -18.51 18.20 -5.69
CA GLN A 95 -19.20 17.11 -6.39
C GLN A 95 -20.65 16.93 -5.91
N TYR A 96 -20.90 17.07 -4.59
CA TYR A 96 -22.24 16.98 -4.04
C TYR A 96 -23.16 18.07 -4.59
N GLU A 97 -22.70 19.32 -4.62
CA GLU A 97 -23.45 20.44 -5.22
C GLU A 97 -23.72 20.24 -6.72
N HIS A 98 -22.92 19.42 -7.41
CA HIS A 98 -23.11 19.07 -8.82
C HIS A 98 -23.87 17.74 -9.03
N GLY A 99 -24.55 17.25 -7.99
CA GLY A 99 -25.48 16.13 -8.09
C GLY A 99 -24.86 14.74 -7.87
N ALA A 100 -23.69 14.64 -7.25
CA ALA A 100 -23.13 13.33 -6.88
C ALA A 100 -23.97 12.66 -5.78
N ALA A 101 -24.33 11.39 -6.00
CA ALA A 101 -25.18 10.62 -5.08
C ALA A 101 -24.47 10.19 -3.78
N ASP A 102 -23.17 9.86 -3.85
CA ASP A 102 -22.42 9.26 -2.73
C ASP A 102 -21.12 10.03 -2.38
N PRO A 103 -21.18 11.34 -2.07
CA PRO A 103 -19.99 12.15 -1.82
C PRO A 103 -19.18 11.68 -0.60
N LEU A 104 -19.85 11.17 0.44
CA LEU A 104 -19.20 10.72 1.67
C LEU A 104 -18.33 9.48 1.44
N GLN A 105 -18.80 8.52 0.65
CA GLN A 105 -18.05 7.30 0.33
C GLN A 105 -16.84 7.64 -0.54
N GLY A 106 -17.03 8.51 -1.53
CA GLY A 106 -15.94 9.03 -2.35
C GLY A 106 -14.88 9.75 -1.50
N TRP A 107 -15.31 10.60 -0.56
CA TRP A 107 -14.44 11.30 0.38
C TRP A 107 -13.65 10.33 1.26
N ALA A 108 -14.33 9.35 1.85
CA ALA A 108 -13.71 8.34 2.69
C ALA A 108 -12.63 7.55 1.92
N VAL A 109 -12.91 7.14 0.68
CA VAL A 109 -11.92 6.44 -0.16
C VAL A 109 -10.75 7.34 -0.57
N THR A 110 -11.03 8.60 -0.94
CA THR A 110 -9.99 9.58 -1.29
C THR A 110 -8.98 9.78 -0.16
N ILE A 111 -9.41 9.67 1.10
CA ILE A 111 -8.54 9.83 2.28
C ILE A 111 -7.93 8.50 2.71
N ALA A 112 -8.73 7.43 2.76
CA ALA A 112 -8.31 6.14 3.30
C ALA A 112 -7.14 5.54 2.51
N ALA A 113 -7.17 5.63 1.17
CA ALA A 113 -6.12 5.05 0.34
C ALA A 113 -4.76 5.75 0.50
N PRO A 114 -4.64 7.09 0.48
CA PRO A 114 -3.39 7.77 0.80
C PRO A 114 -2.89 7.54 2.23
N LEU A 115 -3.78 7.52 3.23
CA LEU A 115 -3.36 7.19 4.59
C LEU A 115 -2.85 5.76 4.70
N TYR A 116 -3.55 4.81 4.09
CA TYR A 116 -3.18 3.40 4.12
C TYR A 116 -1.91 3.12 3.31
N LEU A 117 -1.92 3.42 2.01
CA LEU A 117 -0.79 3.13 1.12
C LEU A 117 0.38 4.11 1.32
N GLY A 118 0.10 5.40 1.46
CA GLY A 118 1.14 6.43 1.59
C GLY A 118 1.88 6.35 2.91
N VAL A 119 1.17 6.34 4.05
CA VAL A 119 1.84 6.30 5.37
C VAL A 119 2.49 4.93 5.60
N LEU A 120 1.74 3.83 5.44
CA LEU A 120 2.29 2.49 5.70
C LEU A 120 3.38 2.12 4.69
N GLY A 121 3.19 2.46 3.42
CA GLY A 121 4.20 2.28 2.38
C GLY A 121 5.44 3.16 2.58
N GLY A 122 5.26 4.37 3.10
CA GLY A 122 6.35 5.27 3.48
C GLY A 122 7.30 4.67 4.51
N TYR A 123 6.83 3.78 5.39
CA TYR A 123 7.72 3.09 6.33
C TYR A 123 8.72 2.15 5.65
N LEU A 124 8.47 1.67 4.43
CA LEU A 124 9.50 0.95 3.67
C LEU A 124 10.68 1.87 3.34
N LEU A 125 10.39 3.11 2.94
CA LEU A 125 11.39 4.14 2.68
C LEU A 125 12.13 4.52 3.98
N ALA A 126 11.39 4.79 5.05
CA ALA A 126 11.98 5.20 6.33
C ALA A 126 12.83 4.09 6.96
N LEU A 127 12.39 2.83 6.90
CA LEU A 127 13.14 1.67 7.39
C LEU A 127 14.49 1.56 6.67
N ARG A 128 14.51 1.74 5.34
CA ARG A 128 15.73 1.67 4.56
C ARG A 128 16.72 2.80 4.87
N ALA A 129 16.21 3.95 5.33
CA ALA A 129 16.98 5.12 5.71
C ALA A 129 17.55 5.07 7.14
N LEU A 130 17.17 4.09 7.96
CA LEU A 130 17.76 3.87 9.28
C LEU A 130 19.23 3.39 9.17
N PRO A 131 20.01 3.52 10.26
CA PRO A 131 21.26 2.78 10.41
C PRO A 131 21.01 1.29 10.17
N ASP A 132 21.86 0.66 9.35
CA ASP A 132 21.71 -0.74 8.93
C ASP A 132 20.36 -1.06 8.25
N GLY A 133 19.69 -0.05 7.68
CA GLY A 133 18.38 -0.20 7.04
C GLY A 133 18.31 -1.28 5.96
N LEU A 134 19.44 -1.59 5.29
CA LEU A 134 19.54 -2.73 4.37
C LEU A 134 19.21 -4.05 5.07
N TRP A 135 19.84 -4.32 6.21
CA TRP A 135 19.66 -5.55 6.97
C TRP A 135 18.24 -5.64 7.54
N TRP A 136 17.69 -4.51 7.99
CA TRP A 136 16.28 -4.46 8.42
C TRP A 136 15.31 -4.79 7.28
N THR A 137 15.51 -4.22 6.08
CA THR A 137 14.71 -4.56 4.91
C THR A 137 14.85 -6.04 4.51
N LEU A 138 16.07 -6.57 4.51
CA LEU A 138 16.35 -7.98 4.22
C LEU A 138 15.89 -8.94 5.31
N THR A 139 15.53 -8.44 6.50
CA THR A 139 14.93 -9.25 7.56
C THR A 139 13.41 -9.26 7.42
N ILE A 140 12.79 -8.09 7.28
CA ILE A 140 11.34 -7.97 7.33
C ILE A 140 10.64 -8.56 6.10
N LEU A 141 11.21 -8.37 4.89
CA LEU A 141 10.58 -8.86 3.66
C LEU A 141 10.56 -10.41 3.60
N PRO A 142 11.68 -11.12 3.83
CA PRO A 142 11.65 -12.57 3.92
C PRO A 142 10.82 -13.07 5.09
N ALA A 143 10.81 -12.39 6.24
CA ALA A 143 9.97 -12.78 7.37
C ALA A 143 8.48 -12.77 7.01
N VAL A 144 8.01 -11.73 6.30
CA VAL A 144 6.62 -11.66 5.80
C VAL A 144 6.35 -12.78 4.79
N TRP A 145 7.25 -13.03 3.83
CA TRP A 145 7.08 -14.12 2.86
C TRP A 145 7.05 -15.51 3.51
N CYS A 146 7.92 -15.74 4.50
CA CYS A 146 7.94 -16.97 5.28
C CYS A 146 6.68 -17.10 6.14
N ALA A 147 6.19 -16.02 6.73
CA ALA A 147 4.95 -16.01 7.49
C ALA A 147 3.74 -16.34 6.60
N ASP A 148 3.63 -15.74 5.41
CA ASP A 148 2.56 -16.03 4.45
C ASP A 148 2.62 -17.47 3.93
N GLY A 149 3.83 -17.94 3.59
CA GLY A 149 4.04 -19.33 3.17
C GLY A 149 3.75 -20.35 4.29
N GLY A 150 4.16 -20.02 5.52
CA GLY A 150 3.90 -20.80 6.71
C GLY A 150 2.41 -20.87 7.03
N ALA A 151 1.72 -19.73 7.04
CA ALA A 151 0.28 -19.65 7.24
C ALA A 151 -0.50 -20.46 6.18
N TYR A 152 -0.07 -20.41 4.91
CA TYR A 152 -0.66 -21.24 3.86
C TYR A 152 -0.45 -22.74 4.11
N MET A 153 0.76 -23.15 4.51
CA MET A 153 1.09 -24.55 4.75
C MET A 153 0.38 -25.11 5.98
N VAL A 154 0.45 -24.40 7.11
CA VAL A 154 -0.20 -24.79 8.37
C VAL A 154 -1.72 -24.78 8.21
N GLY A 155 -2.30 -23.71 7.66
CA GLY A 155 -3.73 -23.63 7.43
C GLY A 155 -4.27 -24.71 6.48
N ARG A 156 -3.46 -25.17 5.51
CA ARG A 156 -3.85 -26.29 4.63
C ARG A 156 -3.77 -27.65 5.33
N LEU A 157 -2.80 -27.86 6.21
CA LEU A 157 -2.55 -29.15 6.86
C LEU A 157 -3.39 -29.35 8.14
N ALA A 158 -3.56 -28.28 8.92
CA ALA A 158 -4.11 -28.32 10.28
C ALA A 158 -5.25 -27.33 10.52
N GLY A 159 -5.64 -26.53 9.51
CA GLY A 159 -6.67 -25.50 9.67
C GLY A 159 -8.07 -26.08 9.90
N LYS A 160 -8.60 -25.90 11.10
CA LYS A 160 -9.95 -26.36 11.49
C LYS A 160 -10.86 -25.18 11.81
N HIS A 161 -10.34 -24.13 12.43
CA HIS A 161 -11.14 -22.99 12.87
C HIS A 161 -11.00 -21.82 11.92
N LYS A 162 -12.09 -21.49 11.22
CA LYS A 162 -12.11 -20.35 10.28
C LYS A 162 -11.94 -19.03 11.03
N LEU A 163 -11.00 -18.21 10.56
CA LEU A 163 -10.74 -16.88 11.10
C LEU A 163 -11.75 -15.85 10.60
N SER A 164 -12.07 -15.87 9.29
CA SER A 164 -12.97 -14.88 8.70
C SER A 164 -13.81 -15.46 7.56
N VAL A 165 -15.06 -15.81 7.87
CA VAL A 165 -15.93 -16.53 6.92
C VAL A 165 -16.34 -15.67 5.72
N ARG A 166 -16.64 -14.38 5.91
CA ARG A 166 -17.15 -13.50 4.85
C ARG A 166 -16.06 -12.74 4.10
N LEU A 167 -15.03 -12.26 4.81
CA LEU A 167 -13.98 -11.44 4.21
C LEU A 167 -12.87 -12.29 3.57
N SER A 168 -12.53 -13.44 4.16
CA SER A 168 -11.45 -14.29 3.67
C SER A 168 -11.68 -15.77 4.04
N PRO A 169 -12.55 -16.48 3.29
CA PRO A 169 -13.07 -17.81 3.68
C PRO A 169 -12.00 -18.89 3.91
N ASN A 170 -10.80 -18.69 3.37
CA ASN A 170 -9.71 -19.65 3.45
C ASN A 170 -8.76 -19.42 4.64
N LYS A 171 -8.88 -18.32 5.40
CA LYS A 171 -8.03 -18.08 6.58
C LYS A 171 -8.50 -18.88 7.80
N THR A 172 -7.54 -19.44 8.52
CA THR A 172 -7.72 -20.22 9.76
C THR A 172 -6.99 -19.57 10.93
N TRP A 173 -7.36 -19.93 12.16
CA TRP A 173 -6.68 -19.43 13.38
C TRP A 173 -5.36 -20.15 13.64
N GLU A 174 -5.28 -21.42 13.24
CA GLU A 174 -4.05 -22.23 13.23
C GLU A 174 -3.07 -21.77 12.15
#